data_AF-A0A7C0YIR0-F1
#
_entry.id   AF-A0A7C0YIR0-F1
#
_cell.length_a   1.000
_cell.length_b   1.000
_cell.length_c   1.000
_cell.angle_alpha   90.00
_cell.angle_beta   90.00
_cell.angle_gamma   90.00
#
_symmetry.space_group_name_H-M   'P 1'
#
loop_
_entity.id
_entity.type
_entity.pdbx_description
1 polymer ?
#
loop_
_entity_poly.entity_id
_entity_poly.type
_entity_poly.pdbx_seq_one_letter_code
_entity_poly.pdbx_strand_id
1 'polypeptide(L)'
;MPLNMDRGALDILSPDKSIALKASAGSGKTFNLSLRVVNLLLSGVEPDRILCLTFTNKATNEMYERIIKTLTYLANDLPEESGQGSLQPPKEEALMLAEYWMQQGAGKERADVLKYLSKKAESVYEKTVREISRLRVSTIDSFFNSVLRLFPFEAGVLPDFRIITESEEDGIYRSAYDEFIAGIHSDDSMKQLLTNLVLLSGSAELSPFRILDGYFREMLSIRTEIEGREQEVRSQETEVRGLLEEFDVLRGLEKKVREEAASLAGRIRRVYPDLGRGAISELKKYEESHIKNLTALTSLTKEQYTDYRYFSSLEYLPEIQDSFDLLKEEMRDYFRYKNRLFQRITLYLFLRFLQYPDRTKQKLNALSFNDVTRTCYNLLIGNALLDENPDYFYFRLDSRIEHLLIDEFQDTSIIQWKILKPVADELTSGMGQKERTGSFFYVGDPKQSIYRFRGGESRLFDAVLSHYPEKLKARSLRKN
;
A
#
# COMPACT_ATOMS: atom_id res chain seq x y z
N MET A 1 33.43 -21.84 19.38
CA MET A 1 32.22 -22.68 19.42
C MET A 1 31.87 -23.04 17.99
N PRO A 2 31.61 -24.32 17.64
CA PRO A 2 31.05 -24.60 16.34
C PRO A 2 29.70 -23.88 16.27
N LEU A 3 29.46 -23.10 15.20
CA LEU A 3 28.12 -22.59 14.92
C LEU A 3 27.22 -23.81 14.81
N ASN A 4 26.42 -24.08 15.84
CA ASN A 4 25.43 -25.13 15.83
C ASN A 4 24.24 -24.62 15.00
N MET A 5 24.49 -24.34 13.72
CA MET A 5 23.46 -24.04 12.75
C MET A 5 22.85 -25.37 12.34
N ASP A 6 21.65 -25.63 12.84
CA ASP A 6 20.81 -26.75 12.42
C ASP A 6 20.82 -26.89 10.89
N ARG A 7 20.72 -28.11 10.35
CA ARG A 7 20.61 -28.32 8.88
C ARG A 7 19.52 -27.46 8.22
N GLY A 8 18.50 -27.06 8.98
CA GLY A 8 17.43 -26.15 8.54
C GLY A 8 17.81 -24.67 8.43
N ALA A 9 18.91 -24.23 9.06
CA ALA A 9 19.40 -22.86 9.05
C ALA A 9 20.18 -22.52 7.78
N LEU A 10 21.04 -23.42 7.27
CA LEU A 10 21.76 -23.21 6.01
C LEU A 10 20.87 -23.33 4.77
N ASP A 11 19.65 -23.85 4.94
CA ASP A 11 18.66 -23.96 3.87
C ASP A 11 18.34 -22.59 3.22
N ILE A 12 18.51 -21.51 3.98
CA ILE A 12 18.37 -20.11 3.51
C ILE A 12 19.36 -19.74 2.41
N LEU A 13 20.45 -20.49 2.25
CA LEU A 13 21.45 -20.27 1.20
C LEU A 13 21.13 -21.06 -0.08
N SER A 14 20.20 -22.01 -0.04
CA SER A 14 19.88 -22.89 -1.17
C SER A 14 19.38 -22.09 -2.39
N PRO A 15 20.06 -22.16 -3.56
CA PRO A 15 19.69 -21.43 -4.78
C PRO A 15 18.29 -21.73 -5.31
N ASP A 16 17.83 -22.96 -5.10
CA ASP A 16 16.64 -23.56 -5.70
C ASP A 16 15.37 -23.44 -4.83
N LYS A 17 15.50 -22.90 -3.62
CA LYS A 17 14.38 -22.87 -2.66
C LYS A 17 13.85 -21.47 -2.45
N SER A 18 12.55 -21.32 -2.62
CA SER A 18 11.85 -20.09 -2.24
C SER A 18 11.61 -20.07 -0.73
N ILE A 19 11.99 -18.97 -0.07
CA ILE A 19 11.98 -18.87 1.40
C ILE A 19 11.45 -17.52 1.86
N ALA A 20 10.57 -17.56 2.86
CA ALA A 20 10.12 -16.40 3.63
C ALA A 20 10.84 -16.40 4.98
N LEU A 21 11.74 -15.43 5.18
CA LEU A 21 12.57 -15.33 6.37
C LEU A 21 11.99 -14.30 7.34
N LYS A 22 11.33 -14.76 8.40
CA LYS A 22 10.97 -13.92 9.56
C LYS A 22 12.20 -13.69 10.41
N ALA A 23 12.60 -12.44 10.60
CA ALA A 23 13.83 -12.14 11.30
C ALA A 23 13.68 -10.82 12.05
N SER A 24 13.94 -10.80 13.36
CA SER A 24 13.75 -9.61 14.20
C SER A 24 14.87 -8.57 14.03
N ALA A 25 14.71 -7.35 14.56
CA ALA A 25 15.82 -6.38 14.56
C ALA A 25 17.12 -6.96 15.14
N GLY A 26 18.22 -6.73 14.44
CA GLY A 26 19.55 -7.19 14.85
C GLY A 26 19.77 -8.70 14.74
N SER A 27 18.91 -9.44 14.04
CA SER A 27 19.06 -10.89 13.81
C SER A 27 19.88 -11.26 12.56
N GLY A 28 20.45 -10.27 11.86
CA GLY A 28 21.26 -10.50 10.66
C GLY A 28 20.46 -10.67 9.37
N LYS A 29 19.35 -9.93 9.17
CA LYS A 29 18.54 -9.98 7.94
C LYS A 29 19.35 -9.73 6.67
N THR A 30 19.98 -8.55 6.62
CA THR A 30 20.84 -8.11 5.52
C THR A 30 22.06 -9.02 5.34
N PHE A 31 22.57 -9.58 6.45
CA PHE A 31 23.65 -10.58 6.41
C PHE A 31 23.23 -11.80 5.58
N ASN A 32 22.10 -12.44 5.91
CA ASN A 32 21.66 -13.65 5.23
C ASN A 32 21.27 -13.40 3.77
N LEU A 33 20.68 -12.24 3.48
CA LEU A 33 20.28 -11.87 2.12
C LEU A 33 21.51 -11.64 1.22
N SER A 34 22.53 -10.90 1.71
CA SER A 34 23.80 -10.73 0.98
C SER A 34 24.55 -12.05 0.78
N LEU A 35 24.57 -12.92 1.80
CA LEU A 35 25.23 -14.22 1.73
C LEU A 35 24.55 -15.15 0.72
N ARG A 36 23.22 -15.09 0.61
CA ARG A 36 22.47 -15.82 -0.40
C ARG A 36 22.82 -15.35 -1.81
N VAL A 37 22.93 -14.03 -2.05
CA VAL A 37 23.37 -13.50 -3.36
C VAL A 37 24.77 -14.01 -3.71
N VAL A 38 25.72 -13.97 -2.77
CA VAL A 38 27.06 -14.53 -2.97
C VAL A 38 26.99 -16.02 -3.34
N ASN A 39 26.15 -16.80 -2.65
CA ASN A 39 26.00 -18.23 -2.95
C ASN A 39 25.39 -18.50 -4.33
N LEU A 40 24.43 -17.69 -4.78
CA LEU A 40 23.86 -17.77 -6.13
C LEU A 40 24.96 -17.58 -7.19
N LEU A 41 25.79 -16.55 -7.01
CA LEU A 41 26.91 -16.27 -7.92
C LEU A 41 27.94 -17.42 -7.93
N LEU A 42 28.31 -17.96 -6.76
CA LEU A 42 29.22 -19.12 -6.64
C LEU A 42 28.62 -20.42 -7.22
N SER A 43 27.29 -20.50 -7.28
CA SER A 43 26.55 -21.58 -7.95
C SER A 43 26.50 -21.41 -9.47
N GLY A 44 27.05 -20.32 -10.01
CA GLY A 44 27.15 -20.05 -11.44
C GLY A 44 25.91 -19.34 -12.02
N VAL A 45 25.12 -18.68 -11.18
CA VAL A 45 24.04 -17.78 -11.64
C VAL A 45 24.67 -16.48 -12.16
N GLU A 46 24.20 -16.02 -13.30
CA GLU A 46 24.64 -14.76 -13.92
C GLU A 46 24.16 -13.54 -13.09
N PRO A 47 24.99 -12.49 -12.90
CA PRO A 47 24.60 -11.34 -12.08
C PRO A 47 23.30 -10.64 -12.50
N ASP A 48 23.03 -10.56 -13.81
CA ASP A 48 21.83 -9.92 -14.37
C ASP A 48 20.54 -10.75 -14.19
N ARG A 49 20.67 -12.03 -13.80
CA ARG A 49 19.55 -12.92 -13.49
C ARG A 49 19.11 -12.86 -12.03
N ILE A 50 19.84 -12.13 -11.19
CA ILE A 50 19.53 -11.92 -9.78
C ILE A 50 18.98 -10.51 -9.59
N LEU A 51 17.69 -10.40 -9.25
CA LEU A 51 17.05 -9.15 -8.88
C LEU A 51 16.94 -9.07 -7.36
N CYS A 52 17.62 -8.08 -6.77
CA CYS A 52 17.70 -7.90 -5.33
C CYS A 52 17.18 -6.50 -4.96
N LEU A 53 16.01 -6.45 -4.33
CA LEU A 53 15.28 -5.22 -4.04
C LEU A 53 15.36 -4.87 -2.56
N THR A 54 15.64 -3.60 -2.26
CA THR A 54 15.63 -3.04 -0.90
C THR A 54 14.66 -1.87 -0.78
N PHE A 55 14.48 -1.36 0.45
CA PHE A 55 13.64 -0.19 0.70
C PHE A 55 14.42 1.14 0.69
N THR A 56 15.74 1.13 0.90
CA THR A 56 16.53 2.38 1.00
C THR A 56 17.84 2.30 0.23
N ASN A 57 18.29 3.43 -0.31
CA ASN A 57 19.59 3.50 -1.00
C ASN A 57 20.76 3.12 -0.08
N LYS A 58 20.63 3.39 1.22
CA LYS A 58 21.61 2.95 2.22
C LYS A 58 21.71 1.43 2.29
N ALA A 59 20.57 0.73 2.38
CA ALA A 59 20.53 -0.74 2.39
C ALA A 59 21.06 -1.33 1.07
N THR A 60 20.74 -0.71 -0.07
CA THR A 60 21.33 -1.07 -1.38
C THR A 60 22.86 -0.99 -1.35
N ASN A 61 23.43 0.12 -0.88
CA ASN A 61 24.88 0.31 -0.81
C ASN A 61 25.55 -0.65 0.17
N GLU A 62 24.97 -0.85 1.35
CA GLU A 62 25.45 -1.81 2.35
C GLU A 62 25.44 -3.25 1.79
N MET A 63 24.45 -3.60 0.98
CA MET A 63 24.35 -4.89 0.33
C MET A 63 25.44 -5.09 -0.74
N TYR A 64 25.69 -4.10 -1.59
CA TYR A 64 26.83 -4.14 -2.53
C TYR A 64 28.16 -4.32 -1.80
N GLU A 65 28.40 -3.50 -0.77
CA GLU A 65 29.64 -3.53 0.00
C GLU A 65 29.88 -4.91 0.62
N ARG A 66 28.83 -5.53 1.19
CA ARG A 66 28.91 -6.88 1.75
C ARG A 66 29.22 -7.93 0.69
N ILE A 67 28.49 -7.94 -0.43
CA ILE A 67 28.68 -8.93 -1.51
C ILE A 67 30.12 -8.88 -2.02
N ILE A 68 30.63 -7.68 -2.31
CA ILE A 68 31.99 -7.50 -2.80
C ILE A 68 33.01 -7.92 -1.75
N LYS A 69 32.89 -7.46 -0.49
CA LYS A 69 33.82 -7.85 0.58
C LYS A 69 33.89 -9.36 0.78
N THR A 70 32.75 -10.06 0.76
CA THR A 70 32.72 -11.52 0.91
C THR A 70 33.38 -12.22 -0.28
N LEU A 71 33.11 -11.78 -1.52
CA LEU A 71 33.76 -12.34 -2.71
C LEU A 71 35.28 -12.06 -2.72
N THR A 72 35.71 -10.85 -2.38
CA THR A 72 37.13 -10.48 -2.29
C THR A 72 37.84 -11.32 -1.25
N TYR A 73 37.23 -11.51 -0.08
CA TYR A 73 37.79 -12.33 0.99
C TYR A 73 37.93 -13.79 0.55
N LEU A 74 36.89 -14.38 -0.05
CA LEU A 74 36.98 -15.75 -0.58
C LEU A 74 38.04 -15.91 -1.66
N ALA A 75 38.21 -14.90 -2.53
CA ALA A 75 39.18 -14.94 -3.62
C ALA A 75 40.63 -14.77 -3.16
N ASN A 76 40.91 -13.96 -2.12
CA ASN A 76 42.28 -13.55 -1.77
C ASN A 76 42.74 -13.96 -0.36
N ASP A 77 41.83 -14.01 0.61
CA ASP A 77 42.13 -14.15 2.04
C ASP A 77 41.43 -15.41 2.60
N LEU A 78 42.02 -16.58 2.39
CA LEU A 78 41.51 -17.81 3.00
C LEU A 78 41.76 -17.82 4.52
N PRO A 79 40.78 -18.22 5.35
CA PRO A 79 40.98 -18.24 6.79
C PRO A 79 41.99 -19.32 7.20
N GLU A 80 43.02 -18.95 7.96
CA GLU A 80 43.79 -19.90 8.78
C GLU A 80 42.88 -20.40 9.94
N GLU A 81 42.85 -21.72 10.16
CA GLU A 81 41.96 -22.39 11.13
C GLU A 81 42.25 -22.01 12.59
N SER A 82 43.37 -21.34 12.86
CA SER A 82 43.91 -21.07 14.19
C SER A 82 43.57 -19.67 14.70
N GLY A 83 42.37 -19.48 15.25
CA GLY A 83 42.09 -18.28 16.05
C GLY A 83 40.81 -18.35 16.87
N GLN A 84 40.93 -18.43 18.19
CA GLN A 84 39.82 -18.33 19.17
C GLN A 84 39.26 -16.89 19.32
N GLY A 85 39.35 -16.07 18.29
CA GLY A 85 38.74 -14.74 18.26
C GLY A 85 37.25 -14.80 17.91
N SER A 86 36.51 -13.73 18.19
CA SER A 86 35.14 -13.56 17.69
C SER A 86 35.15 -13.63 16.15
N LEU A 87 34.29 -14.49 15.58
CA LEU A 87 34.09 -14.51 14.13
C LEU A 87 33.52 -13.15 13.72
N GLN A 88 34.25 -12.41 12.89
CA GLN A 88 33.79 -11.16 12.30
C GLN A 88 33.60 -11.34 10.80
N PRO A 89 32.60 -10.68 10.20
CA PRO A 89 32.51 -10.55 8.76
C PRO A 89 33.83 -10.01 8.16
N PRO A 90 34.34 -10.54 7.04
CA PRO A 90 33.75 -11.54 6.14
C PRO A 90 34.08 -13.03 6.47
N LYS A 91 34.79 -13.31 7.58
CA LYS A 91 35.22 -14.68 7.94
C LYS A 91 34.04 -15.58 8.28
N GLU A 92 33.01 -15.05 8.95
CA GLU A 92 31.80 -15.79 9.29
C GLU A 92 31.04 -16.27 8.03
N GLU A 93 30.87 -15.38 7.05
CA GLU A 93 30.23 -15.67 5.77
C GLU A 93 30.94 -16.81 5.02
N ALA A 94 32.26 -16.74 4.89
CA ALA A 94 33.05 -17.76 4.21
C ALA A 94 32.92 -19.13 4.90
N LEU A 95 32.92 -19.13 6.22
CA LEU A 95 32.76 -20.32 7.04
C LEU A 95 31.36 -20.94 6.86
N MET A 96 30.29 -20.14 6.84
CA MET A 96 28.92 -20.63 6.58
C MET A 96 28.75 -21.18 5.16
N LEU A 97 29.32 -20.52 4.15
CA LEU A 97 29.32 -21.01 2.77
C LEU A 97 30.05 -22.36 2.68
N ALA A 98 31.22 -22.49 3.31
CA ALA A 98 31.95 -23.77 3.33
C ALA A 98 31.11 -24.88 3.96
N GLU A 99 30.41 -24.62 5.06
CA GLU A 99 29.50 -25.59 5.67
C GLU A 99 28.34 -25.98 4.75
N TYR A 100 27.71 -25.00 4.08
CA TYR A 100 26.65 -25.27 3.10
C TYR A 100 27.16 -26.16 1.95
N TRP A 101 28.27 -25.80 1.32
CA TRP A 101 28.84 -26.55 0.18
C TRP A 101 29.32 -27.94 0.59
N MET A 102 29.83 -28.10 1.81
CA MET A 102 30.17 -29.40 2.38
C MET A 102 28.92 -30.28 2.54
N GLN A 103 27.79 -29.72 2.99
CA GLN A 103 26.50 -30.44 3.05
C GLN A 103 25.96 -30.82 1.67
N GLN A 104 26.27 -30.04 0.63
CA GLN A 104 25.97 -30.37 -0.77
C GLN A 104 26.96 -31.37 -1.40
N GLY A 105 27.94 -31.86 -0.64
CA GLY A 105 28.89 -32.87 -1.11
C GLY A 105 30.11 -32.34 -1.87
N ALA A 106 30.42 -31.04 -1.79
CA ALA A 106 31.58 -30.44 -2.46
C ALA A 106 32.94 -30.89 -1.89
N GLY A 107 32.95 -31.49 -0.69
CA GLY A 107 34.15 -31.97 -0.02
C GLY A 107 33.84 -32.61 1.33
N LYS A 108 34.80 -33.32 1.93
CA LYS A 108 34.69 -33.93 3.26
C LYS A 108 35.27 -33.04 4.36
N GLU A 109 36.32 -32.29 4.04
CA GLU A 109 36.99 -31.38 4.97
C GLU A 109 36.73 -29.93 4.58
N ARG A 110 36.57 -29.09 5.60
CA ARG A 110 36.25 -27.67 5.42
C ARG A 110 37.33 -26.94 4.63
N ALA A 111 38.60 -27.23 4.89
CA ALA A 111 39.73 -26.61 4.20
C ALA A 111 39.70 -26.87 2.68
N ASP A 112 39.32 -28.08 2.26
CA ASP A 112 39.18 -28.44 0.84
C ASP A 112 38.04 -27.67 0.17
N VAL A 113 36.90 -27.56 0.86
CA VAL A 113 35.75 -26.80 0.37
C VAL A 113 36.09 -25.31 0.26
N LEU A 114 36.81 -24.75 1.23
CA LEU A 114 37.26 -23.35 1.17
C LEU A 114 38.20 -23.09 -0.01
N LYS A 115 39.16 -23.99 -0.28
CA LYS A 115 40.03 -23.90 -1.47
C LYS A 115 39.22 -23.99 -2.77
N TYR A 116 38.22 -24.86 -2.82
CA TYR A 116 37.31 -24.95 -3.96
C TYR A 116 36.50 -23.66 -4.17
N LEU A 117 35.93 -23.11 -3.09
CA LEU A 117 35.18 -21.87 -3.12
C LEU A 117 36.06 -20.69 -3.51
N SER A 118 37.32 -20.64 -3.07
CA SER A 118 38.26 -19.59 -3.44
C SER A 118 38.51 -19.54 -4.96
N LYS A 119 38.80 -20.69 -5.60
CA LYS A 119 38.95 -20.76 -7.06
C LYS A 119 37.69 -20.30 -7.81
N LYS A 120 36.51 -20.64 -7.29
CA LYS A 120 35.24 -20.14 -7.85
C LYS A 120 35.08 -18.64 -7.65
N ALA A 121 35.39 -18.17 -6.44
CA ALA A 121 35.28 -16.77 -6.08
C ALA A 121 36.22 -15.90 -6.92
N GLU A 122 37.43 -16.35 -7.26
CA GLU A 122 38.33 -15.64 -8.19
C GLU A 122 37.64 -15.35 -9.53
N SER A 123 37.08 -16.37 -10.18
CA SER A 123 36.37 -16.22 -11.47
C SER A 123 35.11 -15.36 -11.34
N VAL A 124 34.31 -15.61 -10.30
CA VAL A 124 33.08 -14.86 -10.04
C VAL A 124 33.37 -13.41 -9.70
N TYR A 125 34.39 -13.14 -8.90
CA TYR A 125 34.82 -11.80 -8.50
C TYR A 125 35.30 -11.01 -9.71
N GLU A 126 36.18 -11.58 -10.55
CA GLU A 126 36.64 -10.90 -11.77
C GLU A 126 35.48 -10.53 -12.69
N LYS A 127 34.54 -11.46 -12.89
CA LYS A 127 33.35 -11.21 -13.71
C LYS A 127 32.43 -10.16 -13.08
N THR A 128 32.13 -10.30 -11.79
CA THR A 128 31.20 -9.43 -11.07
C THR A 128 31.75 -8.02 -10.90
N VAL A 129 33.06 -7.85 -10.68
CA VAL A 129 33.67 -6.51 -10.56
C VAL A 129 33.74 -5.81 -11.92
N ARG A 130 34.07 -6.54 -12.99
CA ARG A 130 34.05 -5.98 -14.35
C ARG A 130 32.64 -5.57 -14.78
N GLU A 131 31.63 -6.32 -14.35
CA GLU A 131 30.23 -6.13 -14.72
C GLU A 131 29.36 -5.78 -13.50
N ILE A 132 29.88 -4.99 -12.56
CA ILE A 132 29.18 -4.73 -11.29
C ILE A 132 27.83 -4.04 -11.49
N SER A 133 27.70 -3.26 -12.57
CA SER A 133 26.45 -2.64 -13.00
C SER A 133 25.38 -3.63 -13.45
N ARG A 134 25.74 -4.88 -13.78
CA ARG A 134 24.79 -5.94 -14.14
C ARG A 134 24.17 -6.60 -12.92
N LEU A 135 24.81 -6.55 -11.76
CA LEU A 135 24.22 -7.05 -10.53
C LEU A 135 23.04 -6.14 -10.14
N ARG A 136 21.80 -6.62 -10.23
CA ARG A 136 20.60 -5.79 -10.03
C ARG A 136 20.24 -5.64 -8.56
N VAL A 137 21.11 -4.97 -7.81
CA VAL A 137 20.84 -4.56 -6.42
C VAL A 137 20.37 -3.10 -6.44
N SER A 138 19.11 -2.86 -6.08
CA SER A 138 18.50 -1.52 -6.12
C SER A 138 17.34 -1.39 -5.14
N THR A 139 16.82 -0.17 -4.95
CA THR A 139 15.53 -0.02 -4.26
C THR A 139 14.37 -0.42 -5.18
N ILE A 140 13.22 -0.80 -4.61
CA ILE A 140 12.00 -1.09 -5.38
C ILE A 140 11.66 0.09 -6.32
N ASP A 141 11.69 1.31 -5.81
CA ASP A 141 11.37 2.51 -6.60
C ASP A 141 12.38 2.75 -7.74
N SER A 142 13.68 2.48 -7.49
CA SER A 142 14.72 2.61 -8.53
C SER A 142 14.55 1.56 -9.62
N PHE A 143 14.15 0.34 -9.27
CA PHE A 143 13.82 -0.70 -10.23
C PHE A 143 12.62 -0.28 -11.09
N PHE A 144 11.53 0.20 -10.49
CA PHE A 144 10.36 0.67 -11.24
C PHE A 144 10.67 1.86 -12.15
N ASN A 145 11.44 2.83 -11.67
CA ASN A 145 11.92 3.94 -12.51
C ASN A 145 12.74 3.42 -13.70
N SER A 146 13.60 2.42 -13.48
CA SER A 146 14.39 1.81 -14.55
C SER A 146 13.50 1.08 -15.56
N VAL A 147 12.48 0.36 -15.10
CA VAL A 147 11.47 -0.26 -15.98
C VAL A 147 10.76 0.81 -16.81
N LEU A 148 10.27 1.90 -16.23
CA LEU A 148 9.62 2.97 -17.01
C LEU A 148 10.54 3.58 -18.07
N ARG A 149 11.84 3.68 -17.79
CA ARG A 149 12.83 4.15 -18.77
C ARG A 149 13.07 3.16 -19.91
N LEU A 150 12.80 1.88 -19.70
CA LEU A 150 12.84 0.85 -20.74
C LEU A 150 11.56 0.78 -21.58
N PHE A 151 10.43 1.29 -21.08
CA PHE A 151 9.13 1.28 -21.74
C PHE A 151 8.44 2.66 -21.74
N PRO A 152 9.12 3.75 -22.11
CA PRO A 152 8.58 5.10 -21.92
C PRO A 152 7.31 5.32 -22.76
N PHE A 153 7.31 4.86 -24.01
CA PHE A 153 6.17 5.05 -24.92
C PHE A 153 4.97 4.18 -24.54
N GLU A 154 5.21 2.92 -24.16
CA GLU A 154 4.17 2.01 -23.68
C GLU A 154 3.57 2.49 -22.35
N ALA A 155 4.38 3.16 -21.52
CA ALA A 155 3.95 3.79 -20.28
C ALA A 155 3.29 5.17 -20.47
N GLY A 156 3.30 5.72 -21.69
CA GLY A 156 2.75 7.06 -21.98
C GLY A 156 3.56 8.21 -21.36
N VAL A 157 4.87 8.04 -21.15
CA VAL A 157 5.78 9.04 -20.58
C VAL A 157 6.94 9.33 -21.53
N LEU A 158 7.56 10.51 -21.42
CA LEU A 158 8.76 10.82 -22.21
C LEU A 158 10.00 10.20 -21.54
N PRO A 159 10.98 9.65 -22.28
CA PRO A 159 12.13 8.92 -21.71
C PRO A 159 12.98 9.73 -20.71
N ASP A 160 13.00 11.05 -20.85
CA ASP A 160 13.78 12.01 -20.08
C ASP A 160 13.01 12.61 -18.90
N PHE A 161 11.91 11.98 -18.46
CA PHE A 161 11.13 12.47 -17.31
C PHE A 161 12.02 12.65 -16.07
N ARG A 162 11.74 13.71 -15.31
CA ARG A 162 12.39 13.98 -14.01
C ARG A 162 11.55 13.44 -12.86
N ILE A 163 12.22 12.98 -11.81
CA ILE A 163 11.56 12.68 -10.54
C ILE A 163 11.49 13.95 -9.71
N ILE A 164 10.29 14.35 -9.28
CA ILE A 164 10.08 15.51 -8.42
C ILE A 164 10.12 15.14 -6.94
N THR A 165 10.56 16.09 -6.12
CA THR A 165 10.57 15.97 -4.66
C THR A 165 9.16 16.10 -4.06
N GLU A 166 8.97 15.63 -2.83
CA GLU A 166 7.70 15.79 -2.09
C GLU A 166 7.30 17.27 -1.96
N SER A 167 8.27 18.18 -1.81
CA SER A 167 8.00 19.63 -1.76
C SER A 167 7.54 20.19 -3.10
N GLU A 168 8.11 19.74 -4.21
CA GLU A 168 7.66 20.13 -5.54
C GLU A 168 6.28 19.55 -5.85
N GLU A 169 6.01 18.31 -5.42
CA GLU A 169 4.70 17.68 -5.56
C GLU A 169 3.62 18.44 -4.78
N ASP A 170 3.89 18.84 -3.54
CA ASP A 170 2.96 19.68 -2.77
C ASP A 170 2.76 21.07 -3.41
N GLY A 171 3.81 21.66 -4.00
CA GLY A 171 3.70 22.89 -4.77
C GLY A 171 2.80 22.76 -5.99
N ILE A 172 2.96 21.68 -6.76
CA ILE A 172 2.10 21.35 -7.91
C ILE A 172 0.67 21.14 -7.45
N TYR A 173 0.47 20.40 -6.34
CA TYR A 173 -0.85 20.16 -5.78
C TYR A 173 -1.56 21.49 -5.43
N ARG A 174 -0.89 22.41 -4.72
CA ARG A 174 -1.49 23.68 -4.33
C ARG A 174 -1.89 24.52 -5.54
N SER A 175 -0.99 24.63 -6.52
CA SER A 175 -1.28 25.36 -7.76
C SER A 175 -2.44 24.74 -8.54
N ALA A 176 -2.48 23.40 -8.62
CA ALA A 176 -3.56 22.67 -9.29
C ALA A 176 -4.90 22.83 -8.55
N TYR A 177 -4.86 22.88 -7.21
CA TYR A 177 -6.04 23.09 -6.38
C TYR A 177 -6.62 24.49 -6.58
N ASP A 178 -5.78 25.52 -6.55
CA ASP A 178 -6.19 26.90 -6.80
C ASP A 178 -6.78 27.06 -8.21
N GLU A 179 -6.16 26.45 -9.22
CA GLU A 179 -6.68 26.44 -10.60
C GLU A 179 -8.04 25.72 -10.69
N PHE A 180 -8.19 24.58 -10.02
CA PHE A 180 -9.45 23.83 -9.97
C PHE A 180 -10.57 24.65 -9.31
N ILE A 181 -10.29 25.31 -8.18
CA ILE A 181 -11.25 26.18 -7.49
C ILE A 181 -11.63 27.39 -8.36
N ALA A 182 -10.67 28.00 -9.04
CA ALA A 182 -10.94 29.08 -9.99
C ALA A 182 -11.84 28.60 -11.15
N GLY A 183 -11.63 27.37 -11.64
CA GLY A 183 -12.49 26.73 -12.64
C GLY A 183 -13.90 26.44 -12.15
N ILE A 184 -14.09 26.11 -10.86
CA ILE A 184 -15.44 26.01 -10.27
C ILE A 184 -16.13 27.38 -10.28
N HIS A 185 -15.40 28.47 -10.00
CA HIS A 185 -15.97 29.82 -9.99
C HIS A 185 -16.38 30.35 -11.38
N SER A 186 -16.07 29.66 -12.47
CA SER A 186 -16.56 30.03 -13.81
C SER A 186 -17.78 29.22 -14.26
N ASP A 187 -18.16 28.15 -13.55
CA ASP A 187 -19.31 27.28 -13.87
C ASP A 187 -20.38 27.35 -12.77
N ASP A 188 -21.55 27.89 -13.11
CA ASP A 188 -22.63 28.11 -12.14
C ASP A 188 -23.20 26.80 -11.55
N SER A 189 -23.21 25.71 -12.33
CA SER A 189 -23.67 24.41 -11.83
C SER A 189 -22.68 23.84 -10.81
N MET A 190 -21.38 24.00 -11.08
CA MET A 190 -20.32 23.59 -10.16
C MET A 190 -20.28 24.45 -8.88
N LYS A 191 -20.53 25.77 -8.99
CA LYS A 191 -20.69 26.64 -7.81
C LYS A 191 -21.84 26.19 -6.93
N GLN A 192 -22.98 25.87 -7.55
CA GLN A 192 -24.15 25.40 -6.83
C GLN A 192 -23.85 24.06 -6.14
N LEU A 193 -23.17 23.14 -6.83
CA LEU A 193 -22.75 21.87 -6.26
C LEU A 193 -21.82 22.05 -5.06
N LEU A 194 -20.83 22.94 -5.16
CA LEU A 194 -19.90 23.26 -4.09
C LEU A 194 -20.60 23.90 -2.89
N THR A 195 -21.53 24.83 -3.14
CA THR A 195 -22.33 25.48 -2.09
C THR A 195 -23.19 24.46 -1.36
N ASN A 196 -23.83 23.56 -2.09
CA ASN A 196 -24.63 22.50 -1.50
C ASN A 196 -23.77 21.53 -0.67
N LEU A 197 -22.54 21.24 -1.09
CA LEU A 197 -21.60 20.43 -0.30
C LEU A 197 -21.28 21.04 1.07
N VAL A 198 -21.15 22.38 1.17
CA VAL A 198 -20.99 23.09 2.46
C VAL A 198 -22.19 22.86 3.37
N LEU A 199 -23.39 22.91 2.81
CA LEU A 199 -24.60 22.68 3.59
C LEU A 199 -24.63 21.27 4.18
N LEU A 200 -24.13 20.27 3.42
CA LEU A 200 -24.04 18.89 3.87
C LEU A 200 -23.02 18.67 4.99
N SER A 201 -21.85 19.31 4.93
CA SER A 201 -20.77 19.08 5.89
C SER A 201 -21.10 19.52 7.32
N GLY A 202 -22.14 20.35 7.51
CA GLY A 202 -22.65 20.73 8.82
C GLY A 202 -21.84 21.83 9.51
N SER A 203 -20.56 21.97 9.17
CA SER A 203 -19.61 22.94 9.71
C SER A 203 -19.75 24.30 9.02
N ALA A 204 -20.56 25.20 9.59
CA ALA A 204 -20.66 26.58 9.11
C ALA A 204 -19.33 27.37 9.23
N GLU A 205 -18.39 26.87 10.05
CA GLU A 205 -17.11 27.53 10.35
C GLU A 205 -15.96 27.11 9.43
N LEU A 206 -16.06 25.96 8.76
CA LEU A 206 -15.01 25.47 7.87
C LEU A 206 -15.32 25.88 6.43
N SER A 207 -14.38 26.58 5.80
CA SER A 207 -14.46 26.89 4.38
C SER A 207 -14.61 25.59 3.57
N PRO A 208 -15.54 25.49 2.59
CA PRO A 208 -15.64 24.36 1.66
C PRO A 208 -14.29 23.94 1.09
N PHE A 209 -13.44 24.94 0.83
CA PHE A 209 -12.12 24.74 0.26
C PHE A 209 -11.18 23.97 1.21
N ARG A 210 -11.32 24.12 2.53
CA ARG A 210 -10.50 23.32 3.47
C ARG A 210 -10.97 21.88 3.58
N ILE A 211 -12.29 21.67 3.51
CA ILE A 211 -12.87 20.32 3.54
C ILE A 211 -12.44 19.54 2.29
N LEU A 212 -12.56 20.17 1.12
CA LEU A 212 -12.14 19.57 -0.13
C LEU A 212 -10.62 19.36 -0.20
N ASP A 213 -9.81 20.30 0.28
CA ASP A 213 -8.36 20.14 0.32
C ASP A 213 -7.96 18.93 1.19
N GLY A 214 -8.50 18.82 2.41
CA GLY A 214 -8.24 17.67 3.27
C GLY A 214 -8.68 16.35 2.64
N TYR A 215 -9.88 16.33 2.05
CA TYR A 215 -10.40 15.16 1.37
C TYR A 215 -9.57 14.77 0.14
N PHE A 216 -9.18 15.72 -0.71
CA PHE A 216 -8.37 15.43 -1.90
C PHE A 216 -6.99 14.92 -1.56
N ARG A 217 -6.34 15.44 -0.50
CA ARG A 217 -5.06 14.93 -0.02
C ARG A 217 -5.17 13.49 0.47
N GLU A 218 -6.23 13.17 1.21
CA GLU A 218 -6.51 11.80 1.64
C GLU A 218 -6.77 10.89 0.44
N MET A 219 -7.60 11.33 -0.51
CA MET A 219 -7.91 10.56 -1.72
C MET A 219 -6.70 10.35 -2.65
N LEU A 220 -5.78 11.32 -2.73
CA LEU A 220 -4.53 11.17 -3.48
C LEU A 220 -3.66 10.05 -2.92
N SER A 221 -3.67 9.84 -1.60
CA SER A 221 -2.89 8.76 -0.97
C SER A 221 -3.36 7.36 -1.38
N ILE A 222 -4.63 7.21 -1.76
CA ILE A 222 -5.25 5.94 -2.21
C ILE A 222 -5.60 5.95 -3.71
N ARG A 223 -5.10 6.94 -4.46
CA ARG A 223 -5.45 7.16 -5.87
C ARG A 223 -5.29 5.91 -6.73
N THR A 224 -4.19 5.19 -6.59
CA THR A 224 -3.92 4.00 -7.41
C THR A 224 -4.93 2.87 -7.16
N GLU A 225 -5.48 2.75 -5.94
CA GLU A 225 -6.55 1.78 -5.64
C GLU A 225 -7.89 2.21 -6.26
N ILE A 226 -8.15 3.52 -6.29
CA ILE A 226 -9.33 4.11 -6.93
C ILE A 226 -9.25 3.93 -8.44
N GLU A 227 -8.08 4.17 -9.05
CA GLU A 227 -7.89 4.05 -10.50
C GLU A 227 -8.03 2.60 -10.99
N GLY A 228 -7.60 1.61 -10.19
CA GLY A 228 -7.87 0.19 -10.48
C GLY A 228 -9.37 -0.17 -10.53
N ARG A 229 -10.24 0.72 -10.03
CA ARG A 229 -11.70 0.61 -10.07
C ARG A 229 -12.34 1.74 -10.89
N GLU A 230 -11.54 2.50 -11.64
CA GLU A 230 -12.00 3.71 -12.33
C GLU A 230 -13.15 3.43 -13.30
N GLN A 231 -13.18 2.27 -13.96
CA GLN A 231 -14.29 1.90 -14.83
C GLN A 231 -15.60 1.63 -14.05
N GLU A 232 -15.53 1.03 -12.86
CA GLU A 232 -16.69 0.89 -11.96
C GLU A 232 -17.18 2.25 -11.46
N VAL A 233 -16.25 3.17 -11.21
CA VAL A 233 -16.57 4.52 -10.72
C VAL A 233 -17.11 5.42 -11.84
N ARG A 234 -16.52 5.38 -13.04
CA ARG A 234 -16.94 6.15 -14.22
C ARG A 234 -18.25 5.64 -14.82
N SER A 235 -18.53 4.34 -14.76
CA SER A 235 -19.85 3.82 -15.17
C SER A 235 -21.00 4.29 -14.25
N GLN A 236 -20.66 4.83 -13.08
CA GLN A 236 -21.59 5.50 -12.16
C GLN A 236 -21.52 7.03 -12.25
N GLU A 237 -20.73 7.61 -13.18
CA GLU A 237 -20.66 9.06 -13.36
C GLU A 237 -22.04 9.59 -13.70
N THR A 238 -22.56 10.38 -12.76
CA THR A 238 -23.77 11.16 -12.94
C THR A 238 -23.32 12.56 -13.31
N GLU A 239 -23.88 13.14 -14.37
CA GLU A 239 -23.62 14.53 -14.71
C GLU A 239 -23.94 15.46 -13.52
N VAL A 240 -23.30 16.63 -13.48
CA VAL A 240 -23.54 17.65 -12.43
C VAL A 240 -25.03 17.88 -12.20
N ARG A 241 -25.81 17.88 -13.29
CA ARG A 241 -27.27 18.03 -13.24
C ARG A 241 -27.96 16.95 -12.41
N GLY A 242 -27.61 15.67 -12.60
CA GLY A 242 -28.21 14.59 -11.82
C GLY A 242 -27.82 14.66 -10.33
N LEU A 243 -26.60 15.09 -10.02
CA LEU A 243 -26.19 15.35 -8.63
C LEU A 243 -26.97 16.51 -8.01
N LEU A 244 -27.29 17.55 -8.79
CA LEU A 244 -28.12 18.67 -8.34
C LEU A 244 -29.57 18.24 -8.08
N GLU A 245 -30.15 17.39 -8.94
CA GLU A 245 -31.50 16.83 -8.75
C GLU A 245 -31.61 15.98 -7.48
N GLU A 246 -30.54 15.30 -7.07
CA GLU A 246 -30.51 14.55 -5.81
C GLU A 246 -30.63 15.44 -4.56
N PHE A 247 -30.28 16.73 -4.65
CA PHE A 247 -30.55 17.67 -3.56
C PHE A 247 -32.02 18.00 -3.40
N ASP A 248 -32.83 17.90 -4.46
CA ASP A 248 -34.28 18.03 -4.35
C ASP A 248 -34.87 16.85 -3.56
N VAL A 249 -34.39 15.64 -3.84
CA VAL A 249 -34.76 14.43 -3.09
C VAL A 249 -34.36 14.56 -1.61
N LEU A 250 -33.12 14.98 -1.33
CA LEU A 250 -32.65 15.18 0.03
C LEU A 250 -33.49 16.23 0.78
N ARG A 251 -33.86 17.34 0.13
CA ARG A 251 -34.76 18.36 0.69
C ARG A 251 -36.15 17.80 0.98
N GLY A 252 -36.66 16.91 0.13
CA GLY A 252 -37.91 16.17 0.37
C GLY A 252 -37.84 15.29 1.62
N LEU A 253 -36.77 14.52 1.77
CA LEU A 253 -36.54 13.69 2.97
C LEU A 253 -36.40 14.56 4.23
N GLU A 254 -35.65 15.66 4.15
CA GLU A 254 -35.55 16.61 5.27
C GLU A 254 -36.91 17.16 5.69
N LYS A 255 -37.75 17.52 4.72
CA LYS A 255 -39.11 18.00 4.97
C LYS A 255 -39.94 16.93 5.68
N LYS A 256 -39.90 15.68 5.20
CA LYS A 256 -40.63 14.54 5.79
C LYS A 256 -40.22 14.31 7.25
N VAL A 257 -38.92 14.31 7.55
CA VAL A 257 -38.41 14.20 8.92
C VAL A 257 -38.96 15.31 9.83
N ARG A 258 -38.97 16.55 9.33
CA ARG A 258 -39.49 17.69 10.11
C ARG A 258 -40.99 17.57 10.37
N GLU A 259 -41.76 17.13 9.38
CA GLU A 259 -43.20 16.91 9.52
C GLU A 259 -43.51 15.81 10.53
N GLU A 260 -42.78 14.69 10.50
CA GLU A 260 -42.94 13.62 11.50
C GLU A 260 -42.52 14.04 12.90
N ALA A 261 -41.44 14.83 13.03
CA ALA A 261 -41.02 15.37 14.33
C ALA A 261 -42.09 16.29 14.94
N ALA A 262 -42.66 17.19 14.13
CA ALA A 262 -43.74 18.07 14.57
C ALA A 262 -45.03 17.28 14.90
N SER A 263 -45.36 16.27 14.09
CA SER A 263 -46.51 15.37 14.31
C SER A 263 -46.39 14.63 15.64
N LEU A 264 -45.24 14.02 15.92
CA LEU A 264 -44.96 13.33 17.17
C LEU A 264 -45.09 14.28 18.37
N ALA A 265 -44.48 15.47 18.31
CA ALA A 265 -44.58 16.45 19.38
C ALA A 265 -46.03 16.88 19.66
N GLY A 266 -46.80 17.14 18.60
CA GLY A 266 -48.22 17.46 18.70
C GLY A 266 -49.08 16.32 19.22
N ARG A 267 -48.71 15.05 18.98
CA ARG A 267 -49.38 13.88 19.59
C ARG A 267 -49.09 13.80 21.08
N ILE A 268 -47.82 13.90 21.48
CA ILE A 268 -47.42 13.85 22.90
C ILE A 268 -48.11 14.97 23.69
N ARG A 269 -48.15 16.20 23.19
CA ARG A 269 -48.85 17.32 23.86
C ARG A 269 -50.36 17.11 24.02
N ARG A 270 -51.01 16.43 23.06
CA ARG A 270 -52.45 16.15 23.12
C ARG A 270 -52.78 15.06 24.14
N VAL A 271 -51.95 14.02 24.21
CA VAL A 271 -52.14 12.91 25.15
C VAL A 271 -51.77 13.34 26.58
N TYR A 272 -50.70 14.12 26.74
CA TYR A 272 -50.21 14.59 28.04
C TYR A 272 -50.30 16.12 28.11
N PRO A 273 -51.40 16.69 28.63
CA PRO A 273 -51.55 18.14 28.73
C PRO A 273 -50.64 18.75 29.83
N ASP A 274 -50.35 17.99 30.90
CA ASP A 274 -49.60 18.45 32.07
C ASP A 274 -48.11 18.02 32.03
N LEU A 275 -47.39 18.45 31.00
CA LEU A 275 -45.97 18.11 30.82
C LEU A 275 -45.05 18.93 31.73
N GLY A 276 -44.03 18.28 32.30
CA GLY A 276 -42.95 18.96 33.01
C GLY A 276 -42.10 19.86 32.09
N ARG A 277 -41.46 20.90 32.64
CA ARG A 277 -40.65 21.87 31.87
C ARG A 277 -39.57 21.21 30.98
N GLY A 278 -38.97 20.12 31.46
CA GLY A 278 -37.96 19.37 30.69
C GLY A 278 -38.54 18.70 29.45
N ALA A 279 -39.73 18.10 29.57
CA ALA A 279 -40.44 17.49 28.45
C ALA A 279 -40.89 18.53 27.43
N ILE A 280 -41.43 19.66 27.90
CA ILE A 280 -41.83 20.79 27.04
C ILE A 280 -40.62 21.34 26.28
N SER A 281 -39.48 21.52 26.96
CA SER A 281 -38.23 21.98 26.34
C SER A 281 -37.73 20.99 25.28
N GLU A 282 -37.83 19.69 25.53
CA GLU A 282 -37.46 18.67 24.55
C GLU A 282 -38.42 18.69 23.34
N LEU A 283 -39.75 18.68 23.54
CA LEU A 283 -40.73 18.71 22.45
C LEU A 283 -40.63 19.98 21.60
N LYS A 284 -40.28 21.12 22.20
CA LYS A 284 -40.01 22.36 21.46
C LYS A 284 -38.89 22.16 20.44
N LYS A 285 -37.88 21.33 20.75
CA LYS A 285 -36.84 20.98 19.79
C LYS A 285 -37.34 20.02 18.70
N TYR A 286 -38.44 19.30 18.87
CA TYR A 286 -39.02 18.52 17.77
C TYR A 286 -39.79 19.46 16.82
N GLU A 287 -40.45 20.49 17.36
CA GLU A 287 -41.29 21.43 16.61
C GLU A 287 -40.49 22.53 15.88
N GLU A 288 -39.45 23.08 16.52
CA GLU A 288 -38.75 24.28 16.04
C GLU A 288 -37.44 23.98 15.30
N SER A 289 -37.07 22.71 15.16
CA SER A 289 -35.71 22.36 14.75
C SER A 289 -35.47 22.31 13.24
N HIS A 290 -34.34 22.89 12.83
CA HIS A 290 -33.62 22.41 11.66
C HIS A 290 -33.13 20.98 11.90
N ILE A 291 -32.95 20.18 10.86
CA ILE A 291 -32.50 18.79 10.99
C ILE A 291 -31.16 18.64 11.73
N LYS A 292 -30.31 19.68 11.69
CA LYS A 292 -29.06 19.79 12.48
C LYS A 292 -29.27 19.76 14.00
N ASN A 293 -30.44 20.17 14.48
CA ASN A 293 -30.76 20.17 15.91
C ASN A 293 -31.37 18.82 16.34
N LEU A 294 -32.07 18.13 15.44
CA LEU A 294 -32.65 16.81 15.71
C LEU A 294 -31.57 15.75 15.97
N THR A 295 -30.40 15.87 15.32
CA THR A 295 -29.24 14.98 15.58
C THR A 295 -28.64 15.11 16.97
N ALA A 296 -28.92 16.20 17.67
CA ALA A 296 -28.42 16.43 19.02
C ALA A 296 -29.39 15.94 20.11
N LEU A 297 -30.54 15.38 19.72
CA LEU A 297 -31.56 14.91 20.66
C LEU A 297 -31.19 13.56 21.25
N THR A 298 -30.85 13.57 22.53
CA THR A 298 -30.55 12.35 23.31
C THR A 298 -31.80 11.52 23.61
N SER A 299 -33.00 12.05 23.34
CA SER A 299 -34.24 11.27 23.38
C SER A 299 -34.26 10.21 22.27
N LEU A 300 -33.90 10.56 21.04
CA LEU A 300 -33.94 9.66 19.87
C LEU A 300 -32.90 8.52 19.91
N THR A 301 -31.95 8.56 20.84
CA THR A 301 -31.01 7.45 21.06
C THR A 301 -31.60 6.32 21.89
N LYS A 302 -32.80 6.52 22.44
CA LYS A 302 -33.49 5.53 23.26
C LYS A 302 -34.28 4.53 22.43
N GLU A 303 -34.46 3.33 22.98
CA GLU A 303 -35.34 2.33 22.39
C GLU A 303 -36.78 2.79 22.53
N GLN A 304 -37.21 3.09 23.75
CA GLN A 304 -38.53 3.64 24.02
C GLN A 304 -38.47 5.13 24.33
N TYR A 305 -39.51 5.88 23.95
CA TYR A 305 -39.57 7.30 24.30
C TYR A 305 -39.59 7.50 25.82
N THR A 306 -40.21 6.58 26.58
CA THR A 306 -40.27 6.58 28.04
C THR A 306 -38.92 6.34 28.72
N ASP A 307 -37.91 5.79 28.02
CA ASP A 307 -36.56 5.63 28.60
C ASP A 307 -35.80 6.96 28.68
N TYR A 308 -36.33 8.01 28.04
CA TYR A 308 -35.76 9.33 28.12
C TYR A 308 -36.13 10.00 29.46
N ARG A 309 -35.14 10.58 30.15
CA ARG A 309 -35.31 11.12 31.52
C ARG A 309 -36.47 12.12 31.67
N TYR A 310 -36.77 12.91 30.64
CA TYR A 310 -37.88 13.87 30.70
C TYR A 310 -39.24 13.28 30.30
N PHE A 311 -39.24 12.07 29.74
CA PHE A 311 -40.44 11.32 29.35
C PHE A 311 -40.68 10.09 30.23
N SER A 312 -39.81 9.82 31.22
CA SER A 312 -39.89 8.62 32.06
C SER A 312 -41.09 8.56 32.99
N SER A 313 -41.77 9.69 33.21
CA SER A 313 -43.02 9.75 33.96
C SER A 313 -44.26 9.60 33.07
N LEU A 314 -44.10 9.54 31.74
CA LEU A 314 -45.20 9.35 30.82
C LEU A 314 -45.60 7.88 30.79
N GLU A 315 -46.90 7.62 30.74
CA GLU A 315 -47.42 6.27 30.50
C GLU A 315 -46.96 5.78 29.13
N TYR A 316 -46.57 4.51 29.01
CA TYR A 316 -46.21 3.93 27.72
C TYR A 316 -47.46 3.71 26.86
N LEU A 317 -47.48 4.29 25.67
CA LEU A 317 -48.54 4.11 24.68
C LEU A 317 -47.94 3.62 23.36
N PRO A 318 -48.41 2.48 22.82
CA PRO A 318 -47.91 1.93 21.57
C PRO A 318 -47.96 2.93 20.40
N GLU A 319 -49.02 3.73 20.29
CA GLU A 319 -49.21 4.68 19.19
C GLU A 319 -48.18 5.83 19.19
N ILE A 320 -47.73 6.25 20.38
CA ILE A 320 -46.66 7.24 20.54
C ILE A 320 -45.32 6.60 20.22
N GLN A 321 -45.11 5.35 20.65
CA GLN A 321 -43.91 4.59 20.30
C GLN A 321 -43.79 4.35 18.79
N ASP A 322 -44.87 3.98 18.11
CA ASP A 322 -44.90 3.79 16.65
C ASP A 322 -44.51 5.09 15.92
N SER A 323 -45.02 6.23 16.40
CA SER A 323 -44.68 7.55 15.85
C SER A 323 -43.21 7.93 16.13
N PHE A 324 -42.69 7.52 17.29
CA PHE A 324 -41.30 7.73 17.70
C PHE A 324 -40.32 6.89 16.87
N ASP A 325 -40.65 5.63 16.61
CA ASP A 325 -39.86 4.74 15.78
C ASP A 325 -39.93 5.11 14.30
N LEU A 326 -41.09 5.55 13.80
CA LEU A 326 -41.22 6.11 12.44
C LEU A 326 -40.28 7.30 12.25
N LEU A 327 -40.25 8.26 13.18
CA LEU A 327 -39.33 9.39 13.11
C LEU A 327 -37.86 8.93 13.07
N LYS A 328 -37.49 7.93 13.89
CA LYS A 328 -36.14 7.35 13.88
C LYS A 328 -35.79 6.70 12.53
N GLU A 329 -36.76 6.05 11.89
CA GLU A 329 -36.59 5.47 10.55
C GLU A 329 -36.39 6.55 9.49
N GLU A 330 -37.25 7.57 9.44
CA GLU A 330 -37.13 8.68 8.49
C GLU A 330 -35.79 9.43 8.64
N MET A 331 -35.35 9.64 9.89
CA MET A 331 -34.03 10.23 10.15
C MET A 331 -32.90 9.35 9.63
N ARG A 332 -32.97 8.04 9.84
CA ARG A 332 -31.97 7.09 9.35
C ARG A 332 -31.86 7.15 7.83
N ASP A 333 -32.98 7.18 7.13
CA ASP A 333 -33.03 7.24 5.68
C ASP A 333 -32.49 8.56 5.15
N TYR A 334 -32.86 9.68 5.78
CA TYR A 334 -32.26 10.98 5.49
C TYR A 334 -30.73 10.96 5.63
N PHE A 335 -30.17 10.46 6.75
CA PHE A 335 -28.71 10.45 6.95
C PHE A 335 -27.97 9.51 6.01
N ARG A 336 -28.55 8.34 5.71
CA ARG A 336 -27.99 7.43 4.70
C ARG A 336 -27.93 8.09 3.34
N TYR A 337 -29.02 8.73 2.91
CA TYR A 337 -29.08 9.43 1.64
C TYR A 337 -28.10 10.61 1.61
N LYS A 338 -28.08 11.43 2.67
CA LYS A 338 -27.16 12.56 2.85
C LYS A 338 -25.69 12.14 2.71
N ASN A 339 -25.28 11.08 3.42
CA ASN A 339 -23.90 10.59 3.40
C ASN A 339 -23.53 10.02 2.03
N ARG A 340 -24.44 9.28 1.39
CA ARG A 340 -24.23 8.77 0.02
C ARG A 340 -24.06 9.91 -0.99
N LEU A 341 -24.91 10.93 -0.91
CA LEU A 341 -24.82 12.10 -1.79
C LEU A 341 -23.50 12.86 -1.56
N PHE A 342 -23.12 13.09 -0.30
CA PHE A 342 -21.83 13.71 0.03
C PHE A 342 -20.65 12.96 -0.61
N GLN A 343 -20.58 11.64 -0.42
CA GLN A 343 -19.50 10.80 -0.99
C GLN A 343 -19.45 10.86 -2.52
N ARG A 344 -20.61 10.84 -3.19
CA ARG A 344 -20.67 10.92 -4.65
C ARG A 344 -20.21 12.27 -5.17
N ILE A 345 -20.58 13.36 -4.52
CA ILE A 345 -20.15 14.71 -4.90
C ILE A 345 -18.65 14.87 -4.68
N THR A 346 -18.13 14.48 -3.52
CA THR A 346 -16.70 14.62 -3.23
C THR A 346 -15.85 13.77 -4.18
N LEU A 347 -16.30 12.56 -4.51
CA LEU A 347 -15.64 11.70 -5.49
C LEU A 347 -15.70 12.30 -6.90
N TYR A 348 -16.86 12.81 -7.33
CA TYR A 348 -17.02 13.48 -8.61
C TYR A 348 -16.06 14.68 -8.76
N LEU A 349 -16.00 15.54 -7.73
CA LEU A 349 -15.09 16.68 -7.70
C LEU A 349 -13.62 16.23 -7.71
N PHE A 350 -13.28 15.18 -6.97
CA PHE A 350 -11.93 14.63 -6.94
C PHE A 350 -11.48 14.10 -8.30
N LEU A 351 -12.31 13.32 -9.01
CA LEU A 351 -11.97 12.79 -10.33
C LEU A 351 -11.74 13.90 -11.36
N ARG A 352 -12.50 14.99 -11.29
CA ARG A 352 -12.29 16.18 -12.11
C ARG A 352 -10.99 16.91 -11.72
N PHE A 353 -10.71 17.01 -10.41
CA PHE A 353 -9.50 17.60 -9.88
C PHE A 353 -8.23 16.87 -10.34
N LEU A 354 -8.23 15.53 -10.42
CA LEU A 354 -7.04 14.73 -10.81
C LEU A 354 -6.39 15.17 -12.13
N GLN A 355 -7.16 15.74 -13.05
CA GLN A 355 -6.67 16.22 -14.33
C GLN A 355 -5.71 17.41 -14.20
N TYR A 356 -5.86 18.23 -13.17
CA TYR A 356 -5.07 19.46 -12.96
C TYR A 356 -3.61 19.17 -12.58
N PRO A 357 -3.31 18.42 -11.50
CA PRO A 357 -1.93 18.09 -11.16
C PRO A 357 -1.29 17.23 -12.25
N ASP A 358 -2.04 16.31 -12.89
CA ASP A 358 -1.52 15.48 -13.98
C ASP A 358 -1.09 16.31 -15.19
N ARG A 359 -1.90 17.28 -15.63
CA ARG A 359 -1.54 18.19 -16.75
C ARG A 359 -0.29 19.00 -16.42
N THR A 360 -0.17 19.48 -15.19
CA THR A 360 1.01 20.24 -14.74
C THR A 360 2.26 19.35 -14.75
N LYS A 361 2.17 18.14 -14.21
CA LYS A 361 3.25 17.15 -14.22
C LYS A 361 3.66 16.76 -15.65
N GLN A 362 2.69 16.53 -16.55
CA GLN A 362 2.94 16.26 -17.97
C GLN A 362 3.67 17.40 -18.67
N LYS A 363 3.23 18.66 -18.49
CA LYS A 363 3.92 19.84 -19.05
C LYS A 363 5.36 19.98 -18.55
N LEU A 364 5.61 19.62 -17.29
CA LEU A 364 6.93 19.65 -16.67
C LEU A 364 7.79 18.42 -16.99
N ASN A 365 7.24 17.46 -17.75
CA ASN A 365 7.84 16.15 -17.98
C ASN A 365 8.33 15.51 -16.66
N ALA A 366 7.45 15.48 -15.67
CA ALA A 366 7.79 15.16 -14.28
C ALA A 366 6.87 14.07 -13.73
N LEU A 367 7.45 13.18 -12.91
CA LEU A 367 6.73 12.15 -12.16
C LEU A 367 7.13 12.23 -10.68
N SER A 368 6.18 12.06 -9.76
CA SER A 368 6.53 11.79 -8.37
C SER A 368 6.88 10.32 -8.17
N PHE A 369 7.40 9.97 -6.99
CA PHE A 369 7.65 8.57 -6.62
C PHE A 369 6.38 7.70 -6.70
N ASN A 370 5.24 8.26 -6.30
CA ASN A 370 3.95 7.58 -6.40
C ASN A 370 3.51 7.44 -7.87
N ASP A 371 3.76 8.45 -8.71
CA ASP A 371 3.47 8.34 -10.14
C ASP A 371 4.31 7.25 -10.81
N VAL A 372 5.58 7.10 -10.47
CA VAL A 372 6.43 6.01 -10.99
C VAL A 372 5.81 4.66 -10.68
N THR A 373 5.43 4.43 -9.42
CA THR A 373 4.80 3.17 -9.01
C THR A 373 3.48 2.93 -9.72
N ARG A 374 2.63 3.96 -9.83
CA ARG A 374 1.31 3.89 -10.48
C ARG A 374 1.44 3.65 -11.98
N THR A 375 2.31 4.36 -12.67
CA THR A 375 2.56 4.19 -14.10
C THR A 375 3.16 2.81 -14.38
N CYS A 376 4.06 2.32 -13.51
CA CYS A 376 4.61 0.97 -13.61
C CYS A 376 3.52 -0.11 -13.42
N TYR A 377 2.61 0.09 -12.48
CA TYR A 377 1.43 -0.77 -12.31
C TYR A 377 0.54 -0.80 -13.55
N ASN A 378 0.21 0.37 -14.09
CA ASN A 378 -0.62 0.48 -15.29
C ASN A 378 0.06 -0.16 -16.51
N LEU A 379 1.36 0.03 -16.68
CA LEU A 379 2.15 -0.59 -17.74
C LEU A 379 2.16 -2.11 -17.62
N LEU A 380 2.57 -2.63 -16.47
CA LEU A 380 2.88 -4.06 -16.32
C LEU A 380 1.65 -4.93 -16.06
N ILE A 381 0.68 -4.41 -15.31
CA ILE A 381 -0.52 -5.13 -14.87
C ILE A 381 -1.76 -4.60 -15.57
N GLY A 382 -1.98 -3.28 -15.58
CA GLY A 382 -3.20 -2.68 -16.17
C GLY A 382 -3.34 -2.96 -17.66
N ASN A 383 -2.26 -2.79 -18.41
CA ASN A 383 -2.16 -3.10 -19.84
C ASN A 383 -1.71 -4.56 -20.10
N ALA A 384 -1.70 -5.40 -19.06
CA ALA A 384 -1.36 -6.82 -19.13
C ALA A 384 -0.02 -7.13 -19.81
N LEU A 385 0.99 -6.25 -19.78
CA LEU A 385 2.26 -6.46 -20.49
C LEU A 385 2.96 -7.75 -20.02
N LEU A 386 2.94 -8.04 -18.71
CA LEU A 386 3.55 -9.25 -18.16
C LEU A 386 2.75 -10.51 -18.48
N ASP A 387 1.43 -10.41 -18.64
CA ASP A 387 0.56 -11.56 -18.92
C ASP A 387 0.51 -11.88 -20.42
N GLU A 388 0.45 -10.85 -21.28
CA GLU A 388 0.33 -11.00 -22.72
C GLU A 388 1.68 -11.10 -23.43
N ASN A 389 2.71 -10.38 -22.98
CA ASN A 389 4.01 -10.27 -23.66
C ASN A 389 5.23 -10.38 -22.72
N PRO A 390 5.34 -11.44 -21.88
CA PRO A 390 6.45 -11.59 -20.94
C PRO A 390 7.83 -11.65 -21.62
N ASP A 391 7.91 -12.22 -22.82
CA ASP A 391 9.17 -12.32 -23.58
C ASP A 391 9.67 -10.95 -24.04
N TYR A 392 8.76 -10.05 -24.43
CA TYR A 392 9.11 -8.67 -24.76
C TYR A 392 9.61 -7.92 -23.52
N PHE A 393 8.97 -8.15 -22.37
CA PHE A 393 9.42 -7.55 -21.11
C PHE A 393 10.87 -7.95 -20.79
N TYR A 394 11.18 -9.25 -20.81
CA TYR A 394 12.52 -9.74 -20.53
C TYR A 394 13.54 -9.39 -21.60
N PHE A 395 13.13 -9.29 -22.87
CA PHE A 395 13.97 -8.81 -23.97
C PHE A 395 14.44 -7.38 -23.71
N ARG A 396 13.53 -6.47 -23.34
CA ARG A 396 13.88 -5.06 -23.03
C ARG A 396 14.68 -4.92 -21.74
N LEU A 397 14.47 -5.82 -20.77
CA LEU A 397 15.32 -5.92 -19.59
C LEU A 397 16.72 -6.45 -19.90
N ASP A 398 16.99 -6.99 -21.09
CA ASP A 398 18.27 -7.60 -21.48
C ASP A 398 18.69 -8.82 -20.63
N SER A 399 17.80 -9.34 -19.77
CA SER A 399 18.00 -10.61 -19.05
C SER A 399 16.71 -11.06 -18.35
N ARG A 400 16.56 -12.38 -18.18
CA ARG A 400 15.48 -12.96 -17.37
C ARG A 400 15.81 -12.88 -15.89
N ILE A 401 14.79 -12.64 -15.07
CA ILE A 401 14.91 -12.75 -13.62
C ILE A 401 14.73 -14.23 -13.25
N GLU A 402 15.77 -14.83 -12.66
CA GLU A 402 15.71 -16.21 -12.14
C GLU A 402 15.67 -16.23 -10.61
N HIS A 403 16.18 -15.19 -9.96
CA HIS A 403 16.13 -15.08 -8.51
C HIS A 403 15.63 -13.70 -8.12
N LEU A 404 14.53 -13.65 -7.37
CA LEU A 404 13.98 -12.44 -6.78
C LEU A 404 14.24 -12.46 -5.28
N LEU A 405 14.96 -11.47 -4.79
CA LEU A 405 15.22 -11.25 -3.37
C LEU A 405 14.64 -9.91 -2.94
N ILE A 406 13.87 -9.88 -1.86
CA ILE A 406 13.28 -8.63 -1.33
C ILE A 406 13.63 -8.47 0.15
N ASP A 407 14.29 -7.38 0.48
CA ASP A 407 14.59 -6.96 1.85
C ASP A 407 13.45 -6.12 2.45
N GLU A 408 13.31 -6.14 3.77
CA GLU A 408 12.28 -5.44 4.55
C GLU A 408 10.86 -5.55 3.95
N PHE A 409 10.45 -6.78 3.63
CA PHE A 409 9.20 -7.06 2.93
C PHE A 409 7.95 -6.51 3.64
N GLN A 410 7.97 -6.34 4.97
CA GLN A 410 6.87 -5.73 5.72
C GLN A 410 6.58 -4.27 5.35
N ASP A 411 7.52 -3.61 4.67
CA ASP A 411 7.40 -2.21 4.24
C ASP A 411 6.99 -2.10 2.75
N THR A 412 6.82 -3.23 2.06
CA THR A 412 6.32 -3.28 0.68
C THR A 412 4.83 -2.92 0.64
N SER A 413 4.44 -2.03 -0.28
CA SER A 413 3.03 -1.69 -0.49
C SER A 413 2.30 -2.75 -1.31
N ILE A 414 0.96 -2.77 -1.21
CA ILE A 414 0.12 -3.70 -1.99
C ILE A 414 0.36 -3.54 -3.49
N ILE A 415 0.55 -2.31 -3.99
CA ILE A 415 0.76 -2.04 -5.42
C ILE A 415 2.15 -2.51 -5.86
N GLN A 416 3.19 -2.22 -5.08
CA GLN A 416 4.53 -2.74 -5.34
C GLN A 416 4.53 -4.26 -5.42
N TRP A 417 3.83 -4.93 -4.49
CA TRP A 417 3.68 -6.39 -4.55
C TRP A 417 2.88 -6.85 -5.77
N LYS A 418 1.77 -6.19 -6.13
CA LYS A 418 1.02 -6.52 -7.35
C LYS A 418 1.90 -6.45 -8.61
N ILE A 419 2.83 -5.50 -8.68
CA ILE A 419 3.79 -5.38 -9.79
C ILE A 419 4.80 -6.55 -9.78
N LEU A 420 5.31 -6.92 -8.61
CA LEU A 420 6.35 -7.96 -8.47
C LEU A 420 5.78 -9.39 -8.48
N LYS A 421 4.49 -9.54 -8.18
CA LYS A 421 3.81 -10.84 -8.04
C LYS A 421 3.92 -11.72 -9.29
N PRO A 422 3.73 -11.24 -10.54
CA PRO A 422 3.86 -12.11 -11.71
C PRO A 422 5.26 -12.73 -11.84
N VAL A 423 6.30 -11.96 -11.50
CA VAL A 423 7.68 -12.49 -11.46
C VAL A 423 7.80 -13.54 -10.36
N ALA A 424 7.28 -13.29 -9.15
CA ALA A 424 7.29 -14.27 -8.08
C ALA A 424 6.47 -15.55 -8.42
N ASP A 425 5.35 -15.41 -9.13
CA ASP A 425 4.53 -16.51 -9.62
C ASP A 425 5.30 -17.35 -10.65
N GLU A 426 6.00 -16.73 -11.60
CA GLU A 426 6.88 -17.43 -12.56
C GLU A 426 7.94 -18.24 -11.80
N LEU A 427 8.63 -17.61 -10.86
CA LEU A 427 9.72 -18.23 -10.09
C LEU A 427 9.24 -19.36 -9.17
N THR A 428 8.00 -19.29 -8.69
CA THR A 428 7.42 -20.32 -7.83
C THR A 428 6.64 -21.36 -8.62
N SER A 429 6.44 -21.24 -9.93
CA SER A 429 5.58 -22.18 -10.68
C SER A 429 6.12 -23.62 -10.77
N GLY A 430 7.42 -23.86 -10.52
CA GLY A 430 8.05 -25.18 -10.43
C GLY A 430 9.01 -25.47 -11.60
N MET A 431 9.61 -26.66 -11.64
CA MET A 431 10.47 -27.10 -12.76
C MET A 431 9.63 -27.33 -14.02
N GLY A 432 9.58 -26.34 -14.92
CA GLY A 432 9.19 -26.53 -16.31
C GLY A 432 10.35 -27.10 -17.16
N GLN A 433 10.40 -26.79 -18.45
CA GLN A 433 11.48 -27.20 -19.38
C GLN A 433 12.88 -26.58 -19.10
N LYS A 434 13.05 -25.74 -18.08
CA LYS A 434 14.32 -25.03 -17.82
C LYS A 434 15.30 -25.89 -17.02
N GLU A 435 16.58 -25.87 -17.41
CA GLU A 435 17.68 -26.61 -16.75
C GLU A 435 18.00 -26.14 -15.32
N ARG A 436 17.47 -24.99 -14.86
CA ARG A 436 17.67 -24.44 -13.51
C ARG A 436 16.37 -23.94 -12.89
N THR A 437 16.20 -24.16 -11.59
CA THR A 437 15.09 -23.65 -10.79
C THR A 437 15.37 -22.23 -10.33
N GLY A 438 14.48 -21.31 -10.67
CA GLY A 438 14.46 -19.98 -10.06
C GLY A 438 14.02 -20.01 -8.60
N SER A 439 14.19 -18.90 -7.87
CA SER A 439 13.76 -18.82 -6.47
C SER A 439 13.24 -17.45 -6.07
N PHE A 440 12.21 -17.43 -5.23
CA PHE A 440 11.71 -16.23 -4.57
C PHE A 440 12.09 -16.22 -3.09
N PHE A 441 12.87 -15.23 -2.67
CA PHE A 441 13.33 -15.05 -1.30
C PHE A 441 12.90 -13.69 -0.77
N TYR A 442 12.32 -13.63 0.42
CA TYR A 442 12.10 -12.35 1.08
C TYR A 442 12.33 -12.44 2.57
N VAL A 443 12.74 -11.32 3.16
CA VAL A 443 13.04 -11.21 4.58
C VAL A 443 12.27 -10.03 5.17
N GLY A 444 11.88 -10.15 6.44
CA GLY A 444 11.18 -9.08 7.13
C GLY A 444 10.85 -9.35 8.58
N ASP A 445 10.45 -8.30 9.29
CA ASP A 445 9.84 -8.38 10.62
C ASP A 445 8.44 -7.74 10.59
N PRO A 446 7.35 -8.53 10.55
CA PRO A 446 6.00 -7.99 10.57
C PRO A 446 5.71 -7.06 11.77
N LYS A 447 6.45 -7.19 12.88
CA LYS A 447 6.30 -6.35 14.07
C LYS A 447 6.97 -4.98 13.94
N GLN A 448 7.78 -4.76 12.91
CA GLN A 448 8.57 -3.53 12.72
C GLN A 448 8.21 -2.75 11.47
N SER A 449 7.01 -2.95 10.91
CA SER A 449 6.53 -2.10 9.81
C SER A 449 6.44 -0.65 10.30
N ILE A 450 7.31 0.21 9.78
CA ILE A 450 7.41 1.64 10.13
C ILE A 450 7.07 2.54 8.95
N TYR A 451 6.96 2.00 7.73
CA TYR A 451 6.65 2.76 6.52
C TYR A 451 5.17 2.64 6.08
N ARG A 452 4.25 2.45 7.04
CA ARG A 452 2.80 2.41 6.76
C ARG A 452 2.30 3.68 6.04
N PHE A 453 2.91 4.84 6.29
CA PHE A 453 2.59 6.10 5.60
C PHE A 453 2.96 6.12 4.11
N ARG A 454 3.80 5.19 3.64
CA ARG A 454 4.10 4.93 2.22
C ARG A 454 3.29 3.76 1.64
N GLY A 455 2.25 3.32 2.35
CA GLY A 455 1.40 2.21 1.94
C GLY A 455 1.91 0.81 2.30
N GLY A 456 2.98 0.69 3.12
CA GLY A 456 3.46 -0.60 3.61
C GLY A 456 2.42 -1.33 4.47
N GLU A 457 2.17 -2.61 4.19
CA GLU A 457 1.14 -3.40 4.87
C GLU A 457 1.74 -4.64 5.54
N SER A 458 1.85 -4.64 6.87
CA SER A 458 2.48 -5.76 7.60
C SER A 458 1.74 -7.09 7.44
N ARG A 459 0.43 -7.07 7.19
CA ARG A 459 -0.35 -8.28 6.89
C ARG A 459 0.06 -8.92 5.56
N LEU A 460 0.68 -8.17 4.66
CA LEU A 460 1.14 -8.66 3.37
C LEU A 460 2.17 -9.77 3.52
N PHE A 461 3.06 -9.67 4.52
CA PHE A 461 4.09 -10.67 4.77
C PHE A 461 3.48 -12.08 4.95
N ASP A 462 2.48 -12.17 5.81
CA ASP A 462 1.80 -13.44 6.12
C ASP A 462 0.85 -13.84 5.00
N ALA A 463 0.17 -12.89 4.35
CA ALA A 463 -0.70 -13.16 3.20
C ALA A 463 0.07 -13.78 2.03
N VAL A 464 1.26 -13.27 1.71
CA VAL A 464 2.14 -13.81 0.66
C VAL A 464 2.64 -15.19 1.04
N LEU A 465 3.03 -15.41 2.30
CA LEU A 465 3.41 -16.74 2.77
C LEU A 465 2.28 -17.76 2.59
N SER A 466 1.06 -17.38 2.95
CA SER A 466 -0.13 -18.21 2.78
C SER A 466 -0.53 -18.43 1.31
N HIS A 467 -0.13 -17.54 0.40
CA HIS A 467 -0.41 -17.68 -1.03
C HIS A 467 0.44 -18.78 -1.71
N TYR A 468 1.61 -19.12 -1.14
CA TYR A 468 2.53 -20.13 -1.68
C TYR A 468 2.76 -21.32 -0.70
N PRO A 469 1.71 -22.02 -0.23
CA PRO A 469 1.77 -22.89 0.96
C PRO A 469 2.70 -24.11 0.85
N GLU A 470 3.05 -24.55 -0.35
CA GLU A 470 3.97 -25.70 -0.58
C GLU A 470 5.31 -25.29 -1.21
N LYS A 471 5.40 -24.07 -1.71
CA LYS A 471 6.51 -23.61 -2.56
C LYS A 471 7.44 -22.65 -1.84
N LEU A 472 6.93 -21.96 -0.83
CA LEU A 472 7.64 -20.95 -0.05
C LEU A 472 7.78 -21.43 1.40
N LYS A 473 9.01 -21.73 1.82
CA LYS A 473 9.26 -22.26 3.17
C LYS A 473 9.42 -21.12 4.18
N ALA A 474 8.65 -21.15 5.25
CA ALA A 474 8.83 -20.24 6.38
C ALA A 474 10.08 -20.63 7.20
N ARG A 475 10.92 -19.65 7.48
CA ARG A 475 12.06 -19.75 8.41
C ARG A 475 12.03 -18.59 9.38
N SER A 476 12.48 -18.82 10.61
CA SER A 476 12.57 -17.78 11.64
C SER A 476 13.99 -17.67 12.16
N LEU A 477 14.56 -16.47 12.16
CA LEU A 477 15.79 -16.16 12.90
C LEU A 477 15.42 -15.58 14.26
N ARG A 478 15.86 -16.23 15.33
CA ARG A 478 15.77 -15.70 16.68
C ARG A 478 17.10 -15.06 17.05
N LYS A 479 17.05 -13.99 17.84
CA LYS A 479 18.24 -13.41 18.46
C LYS A 479 18.84 -14.48 19.39
N ASN A 480 20.13 -14.77 19.24
CA ASN A 480 20.88 -15.52 20.25
C ASN A 480 21.03 -14.66 21.51
#